data_AF-X1G4G6-F1
#
_entry.id   AF-X1G4G6-F1
#
_cell.length_a   1.000
_cell.length_b   1.000
_cell.length_c   1.000
_cell.angle_alpha   90.00
_cell.angle_beta   90.00
_cell.angle_gamma   90.00
#
_symmetry.space_group_name_H-M   'P 1'
#
loop_
_entity.id
_entity.type
_entity.pdbx_description
1 polymer ?
#
loop_
_entity_poly.entity_id
_entity_poly.type
_entity_poly.pdbx_seq_one_letter_code
_entity_poly.pdbx_strand_id
1 'polypeptide(L)'
;MLTTKGPESNNLYPTIPSNVEVNSVEISDSTATVDFSKEILTNFEEIPHSSTTETLAIYSIVNTLTEFEQINKIKITIEGKDSGEIDGLYIEDFWGHIGIYEEFTRNEDLIINP
;
A
#
# COMPACT_ATOMS: atom_id res chain seq x y z
N MET A 1 15.31 5.95 -16.83
CA MET A 1 14.37 6.99 -16.36
C MET A 1 12.98 6.52 -16.76
N LEU A 2 12.29 5.79 -15.88
CA LEU A 2 10.94 5.27 -16.13
C LEU A 2 9.95 6.28 -15.57
N THR A 3 9.21 6.94 -16.46
CA THR A 3 8.14 7.89 -16.11
C THR A 3 6.88 7.12 -15.76
N THR A 4 6.38 7.27 -14.53
CA THR A 4 5.06 6.81 -14.09
C THR A 4 3.98 7.60 -14.82
N LYS A 5 3.44 7.03 -15.90
CA LYS A 5 2.17 7.51 -16.48
C LYS A 5 1.04 6.91 -15.66
N GLY A 6 0.41 7.72 -14.83
CA GLY A 6 -0.85 7.37 -14.18
C GLY A 6 -1.96 7.11 -15.21
N PRO A 7 -3.03 6.38 -14.85
CA PRO A 7 -4.06 6.00 -15.81
C PRO A 7 -4.94 7.20 -16.19
N GLU A 8 -5.24 7.32 -17.50
CA GLU A 8 -6.25 8.24 -18.03
C GLU A 8 -7.66 7.70 -17.74
N SER A 9 -8.20 8.00 -16.55
CA SER A 9 -9.63 7.88 -16.27
C SER A 9 -10.03 8.93 -15.26
N ASN A 10 -10.95 9.83 -15.65
CA ASN A 10 -11.37 11.02 -14.90
C ASN A 10 -12.01 10.77 -13.52
N ASN A 11 -12.03 9.53 -13.02
CA ASN A 11 -12.63 9.14 -11.74
C ASN A 11 -11.67 8.31 -10.84
N LEU A 12 -10.36 8.30 -11.12
CA LEU A 12 -9.39 7.65 -10.25
C LEU A 12 -8.87 8.68 -9.24
N TYR A 13 -9.35 8.58 -8.01
CA TYR A 13 -8.71 9.27 -6.90
C TYR A 13 -7.35 8.60 -6.67
N PRO A 14 -6.25 9.37 -6.59
CA PRO A 14 -4.98 8.80 -6.16
C PRO A 14 -5.19 8.19 -4.77
N THR A 15 -4.90 6.90 -4.65
CA THR A 15 -5.04 6.15 -3.42
C THR A 15 -3.78 6.23 -2.54
N ILE A 16 -2.68 6.75 -3.10
CA ILE A 16 -1.38 6.93 -2.44
C ILE A 16 -0.91 8.37 -2.74
N PRO A 17 -0.34 9.11 -1.75
CA PRO A 17 0.17 10.45 -1.98
C PRO A 17 1.18 10.48 -3.14
N SER A 18 1.19 11.58 -3.89
CA SER A 18 1.93 11.65 -5.17
C SER A 18 3.46 11.56 -5.02
N ASN A 19 3.96 11.75 -3.81
CA ASN A 19 5.36 11.74 -3.44
C ASN A 19 5.79 10.48 -2.68
N VAL A 20 4.93 9.46 -2.57
CA VAL A 20 5.35 8.16 -2.03
C VAL A 20 6.18 7.41 -3.05
N GLU A 21 7.33 6.92 -2.61
CA GLU A 21 8.20 6.07 -3.41
C GLU A 21 8.09 4.61 -2.95
N VAL A 22 8.25 3.68 -3.90
CA VAL A 22 8.49 2.27 -3.60
C VAL A 22 10.00 2.07 -3.59
N ASN A 23 10.56 1.87 -2.40
CA ASN A 23 11.99 1.69 -2.19
C ASN A 23 12.46 0.33 -2.72
N SER A 24 11.69 -0.73 -2.42
CA SER A 24 12.00 -2.09 -2.86
C SER A 24 10.77 -2.99 -2.93
N VAL A 25 10.89 -4.05 -3.74
CA VAL A 25 9.95 -5.18 -3.76
C VAL A 25 10.78 -6.46 -3.73
N GLU A 26 10.61 -7.25 -2.69
CA GLU A 26 11.31 -8.52 -2.50
C GLU A 26 10.31 -9.66 -2.41
N ILE A 27 10.56 -10.77 -3.11
CA ILE A 27 9.67 -11.93 -3.11
C ILE A 27 10.41 -13.10 -2.47
N SER A 28 9.88 -13.64 -1.38
CA SER A 28 10.36 -14.86 -0.72
C SER A 28 9.18 -15.71 -0.28
N ASP A 29 9.25 -17.02 -0.52
CA ASP A 29 8.26 -18.00 -0.03
C ASP A 29 6.79 -17.62 -0.32
N SER A 30 6.54 -17.09 -1.52
CA SER A 30 5.22 -16.58 -1.96
C SER A 30 4.69 -15.36 -1.21
N THR A 31 5.54 -14.68 -0.43
CA THR A 31 5.27 -13.38 0.16
C THR A 31 6.06 -12.31 -0.60
N ALA A 32 5.38 -11.27 -1.08
CA ALA A 32 6.03 -10.06 -1.57
C ALA A 32 6.10 -9.00 -0.47
N THR A 33 7.30 -8.64 -0.06
CA THR A 33 7.54 -7.50 0.82
C THR A 33 7.72 -6.26 -0.02
N VAL A 34 6.87 -5.25 0.19
CA VAL A 34 6.91 -3.96 -0.48
C VAL A 34 7.33 -2.90 0.54
N ASP A 35 8.49 -2.29 0.31
CA ASP A 35 8.99 -1.20 1.14
C ASP A 35 8.62 0.15 0.52
N PHE A 36 7.95 0.99 1.31
CA PHE A 36 7.57 2.34 0.92
C PHE A 36 8.43 3.39 1.63
N SER A 37 8.51 4.56 1.00
CA SER A 37 9.07 5.73 1.65
C SER A 37 8.17 6.27 2.76
N LYS A 38 8.75 6.97 3.72
CA LYS A 38 8.03 7.53 4.87
C LYS A 38 6.88 8.47 4.52
N GLU A 39 6.86 9.04 3.32
CA GLU A 39 5.79 9.92 2.84
C GLU A 39 4.42 9.24 2.88
N ILE A 40 4.39 7.90 2.81
CA ILE A 40 3.14 7.14 2.96
C ILE A 40 2.52 7.38 4.34
N LEU A 41 3.36 7.61 5.38
CA LEU A 41 2.97 7.99 6.75
C LEU A 41 2.78 9.49 6.90
N THR A 42 3.68 10.31 6.35
CA THR A 42 3.77 11.73 6.72
C THR A 42 2.91 12.66 5.86
N ASN A 43 2.51 12.25 4.65
CA ASN A 43 1.78 13.07 3.69
C ASN A 43 0.31 12.66 3.52
N PHE A 44 -0.26 12.05 4.56
CA PHE A 44 -1.65 11.63 4.62
C PHE A 44 -2.63 12.78 4.29
N GLU A 45 -2.33 14.03 4.66
CA GLU A 45 -3.12 15.25 4.35
C GLU A 45 -3.46 15.49 2.87
N GLU A 46 -2.73 14.89 1.92
CA GLU A 46 -3.00 15.01 0.48
C GLU A 46 -4.19 14.16 0.01
N ILE A 47 -4.68 13.21 0.82
CA ILE A 47 -5.74 12.28 0.47
C ILE A 47 -6.90 12.36 1.47
N PRO A 48 -8.17 12.24 1.04
CA PRO A 48 -9.31 12.14 1.95
C PRO A 48 -9.18 10.92 2.89
N HIS A 49 -8.97 11.19 4.18
CA HIS A 49 -8.95 10.20 5.25
C HIS A 49 -10.32 9.58 5.47
N SER A 50 -10.53 8.44 4.85
CA SER A 50 -11.62 7.55 5.15
C SER A 50 -11.06 6.14 5.20
N SER A 51 -11.54 5.32 6.14
CA SER A 51 -11.21 3.90 6.22
C SER A 51 -11.38 3.20 4.86
N THR A 52 -12.32 3.69 4.02
CA THR A 52 -12.55 3.20 2.66
C THR A 52 -11.41 3.55 1.68
N THR A 53 -10.85 4.76 1.74
CA THR A 53 -9.75 5.18 0.85
C THR A 53 -8.47 4.41 1.17
N GLU A 54 -8.18 4.24 2.47
CA GLU A 54 -7.06 3.46 2.99
C GLU A 54 -7.16 1.99 2.55
N THR A 55 -8.34 1.39 2.74
CA THR A 55 -8.64 0.04 2.25
C THR A 55 -8.38 -0.07 0.75
N LEU A 56 -8.92 0.87 -0.04
CA LEU A 56 -8.78 0.83 -1.50
C LEU A 56 -7.32 0.92 -1.95
N ALA A 57 -6.50 1.72 -1.26
CA ALA A 57 -5.08 1.87 -1.54
C ALA A 57 -4.30 0.56 -1.35
N ILE A 58 -4.38 -0.04 -0.16
CA ILE A 58 -3.74 -1.32 0.13
C ILE A 58 -4.21 -2.37 -0.87
N TYR A 59 -5.53 -2.51 -1.05
CA TYR A 59 -6.04 -3.57 -1.93
C TYR A 59 -5.76 -3.31 -3.41
N SER A 60 -5.54 -2.08 -3.85
CA SER A 60 -5.04 -1.81 -5.21
C SER A 60 -3.63 -2.38 -5.42
N ILE A 61 -2.74 -2.25 -4.42
CA ILE A 61 -1.38 -2.80 -4.45
C ILE A 61 -1.43 -4.32 -4.30
N VAL A 62 -2.18 -4.81 -3.30
CA VAL A 62 -2.31 -6.25 -3.01
C VAL A 62 -2.92 -6.98 -4.19
N ASN A 63 -4.00 -6.47 -4.78
CA ASN A 63 -4.64 -7.13 -5.91
C ASN A 63 -3.73 -7.14 -7.13
N THR A 64 -3.01 -6.05 -7.43
CA THR A 64 -2.06 -6.00 -8.55
C THR A 64 -0.91 -6.99 -8.37
N LEU A 65 -0.32 -7.06 -7.18
CA LEU A 65 0.79 -7.97 -6.91
C LEU A 65 0.36 -9.44 -6.80
N THR A 66 -0.87 -9.71 -6.36
CA THR A 66 -1.43 -11.07 -6.31
C THR A 66 -1.98 -11.57 -7.66
N GLU A 67 -1.97 -10.75 -8.72
CA GLU A 67 -2.19 -11.27 -10.09
C GLU A 67 -1.08 -12.21 -10.54
N PHE A 68 0.10 -12.13 -9.93
CA PHE A 68 1.16 -13.10 -10.12
C PHE A 68 0.88 -14.33 -9.26
N GLU A 69 0.55 -15.47 -9.88
CA GLU A 69 0.18 -16.72 -9.18
C GLU A 69 1.19 -17.22 -8.13
N GLN A 70 2.44 -16.77 -8.22
CA GLN A 70 3.50 -17.11 -7.27
C GLN A 70 3.46 -16.28 -5.98
N ILE A 71 2.66 -15.21 -5.92
CA ILE A 71 2.55 -14.27 -4.79
C ILE A 71 1.18 -14.45 -4.14
N ASN A 72 1.18 -14.98 -2.91
CA ASN A 72 -0.04 -15.27 -2.14
C ASN A 72 -0.28 -14.24 -1.02
N LYS A 73 0.80 -13.59 -0.58
CA LYS A 73 0.82 -12.70 0.58
C LYS A 73 1.63 -11.46 0.28
N ILE A 74 1.23 -10.35 0.87
CA ILE A 74 1.94 -9.07 0.78
C ILE A 74 2.30 -8.61 2.18
N LYS A 75 3.58 -8.31 2.41
CA LYS A 75 4.06 -7.62 3.60
C LYS A 75 4.37 -6.17 3.21
N ILE A 76 3.97 -5.23 4.04
CA ILE A 76 4.26 -3.80 3.85
C ILE A 76 5.30 -3.38 4.89
N THR A 77 6.33 -2.68 4.45
CA THR A 77 7.30 -2.01 5.31
C THR A 77 7.45 -0.55 4.91
N ILE A 78 7.94 0.27 5.84
CA ILE A 78 8.15 1.69 5.64
C ILE A 78 9.56 2.04 6.11
N GLU A 79 10.40 2.53 5.20
CA GLU A 79 11.83 2.75 5.45
C GLU A 79 12.54 1.51 6.04
N GLY A 80 12.18 0.33 5.54
CA GLY A 80 12.69 -0.97 5.99
C GLY A 80 12.16 -1.44 7.35
N LYS A 81 11.16 -0.76 7.94
CA LYS A 81 10.58 -1.10 9.24
C LYS A 81 9.14 -1.58 9.09
N ASP A 82 8.77 -2.56 9.92
CA ASP A 82 7.38 -3.03 10.07
C ASP A 82 6.74 -2.58 11.38
N SER A 83 7.49 -1.90 12.25
CA SER A 83 7.06 -1.43 13.56
C SER A 83 7.93 -0.28 14.06
N GLY A 84 7.41 0.46 15.05
CA GLY A 84 8.05 1.60 15.68
C GLY A 84 7.61 2.94 15.10
N GLU A 85 8.46 3.94 15.30
CA GLU A 85 8.14 5.33 15.00
C GLU A 85 8.97 5.86 13.82
N ILE A 86 8.33 6.64 12.96
CA ILE A 86 8.95 7.44 11.90
C ILE A 86 8.37 8.85 11.99
N ASP A 87 9.25 9.85 12.13
CA ASP A 87 8.87 11.28 12.17
C ASP A 87 7.75 11.64 13.17
N GLY A 88 7.70 10.96 14.34
CA GLY A 88 6.66 11.20 15.36
C GLY A 88 5.35 10.47 15.12
N LEU A 89 5.26 9.62 14.09
CA LEU A 89 4.12 8.79 13.76
C LEU A 89 4.48 7.32 13.99
N TYR A 90 3.57 6.57 14.63
CA TYR A 90 3.72 5.14 14.84
C TYR A 90 3.29 4.38 13.58
N ILE A 91 4.13 3.44 13.12
CA ILE A 91 3.83 2.53 12.01
C ILE A 91 2.62 1.66 12.38
N GLU A 92 2.45 1.34 13.66
CA GLU A 92 1.31 0.57 14.16
C GLU A 92 0.00 1.36 14.10
N ASP A 93 0.08 2.68 14.27
CA ASP A 93 -1.06 3.60 14.16
C ASP A 93 -1.36 3.94 12.69
N PHE A 94 -0.55 3.44 11.75
CA PHE A 94 -0.74 3.68 10.35
C PHE A 94 -2.10 3.13 9.88
N TRP A 95 -2.92 4.08 9.43
CA TRP A 95 -4.29 3.91 8.95
C TRP A 95 -5.25 3.24 9.93
N GLY A 96 -5.13 3.57 11.24
CA GLY A 96 -6.14 3.68 12.32
C GLY A 96 -7.34 2.70 12.43
N HIS A 97 -7.47 1.76 11.52
CA HIS A 97 -8.65 0.96 11.17
C HIS A 97 -8.22 -0.40 10.60
N ILE A 98 -7.10 -0.47 9.86
CA ILE A 98 -6.58 -1.73 9.31
C ILE A 98 -5.41 -2.28 10.13
N GLY A 99 -4.45 -1.42 10.51
CA GLY A 99 -3.22 -1.83 11.20
C GLY A 99 -2.30 -2.66 10.29
N ILE A 100 -1.00 -2.36 10.28
CA ILE A 100 -0.01 -3.21 9.62
C ILE A 100 0.30 -4.39 10.56
N TYR A 101 -0.59 -5.37 10.58
CA TYR A 101 -0.36 -6.60 11.35
C TYR A 101 -0.10 -7.75 10.37
N GLU A 102 1.19 -7.88 10.11
CA GLU A 102 1.89 -9.03 9.56
C GLU A 102 1.77 -9.27 8.05
N GLU A 103 0.60 -9.58 7.49
CA GLU A 103 0.52 -10.00 6.07
C GLU A 103 -0.89 -9.74 5.49
N PHE A 104 -0.95 -9.12 4.32
CA PHE A 104 -2.18 -8.95 3.55
C PHE A 104 -2.36 -10.08 2.55
N THR A 105 -3.56 -10.65 2.48
CA THR A 105 -3.95 -11.60 1.44
C THR A 105 -4.96 -10.94 0.49
N ARG A 106 -5.11 -11.52 -0.70
CA ARG A 106 -6.11 -11.08 -1.68
C ARG A 106 -7.50 -11.05 -1.05
N ASN A 107 -8.19 -9.92 -1.19
CA ASN A 107 -9.58 -9.78 -0.75
C ASN A 107 -10.48 -9.67 -1.98
N GLU A 108 -11.21 -10.75 -2.25
CA GLU A 108 -12.10 -10.84 -3.41
C GLU A 108 -13.37 -9.99 -3.29
N ASP A 109 -13.75 -9.58 -2.08
CA ASP A 109 -14.96 -8.77 -1.84
C ASP A 109 -14.83 -7.33 -2.35
N LEU A 110 -13.59 -6.85 -2.54
CA LEU A 110 -13.29 -5.53 -3.11
C LEU A 110 -13.07 -5.56 -4.63
N ILE A 111 -13.04 -6.76 -5.21
CA ILE A 111 -12.98 -6.94 -6.66
C ILE A 111 -14.43 -6.87 -7.15
N ILE A 112 -14.84 -5.69 -7.63
CA ILE A 112 -16.08 -5.58 -8.41
C ILE A 112 -15.84 -6.37 -9.69
N ASN A 113 -16.27 -7.63 -9.71
CA ASN A 113 -16.39 -8.38 -10.95
C ASN A 113 -17.40 -7.63 -11.86
N PRO A 114 -17.03 -7.33 -13.11
CA PRO A 114 -17.87 -6.58 -14.05
C PRO A 114 -19.18 -7.33 -14.41
#